data_AF-A0A9E6PN96-F1
#
_entry.id   AF-A0A9E6PN96-F1
#
_cell.length_a   1.000
_cell.length_b   1.000
_cell.length_c   1.000
_cell.angle_alpha   90.00
_cell.angle_beta   90.00
_cell.angle_gamma   90.00
#
_symmetry.space_group_name_H-M   'P 1'
#
loop_
_entity.id
_entity.type
_entity.pdbx_description
1 polymer ?
#
loop_
_entity_poly.entity_id
_entity_poly.type
_entity_poly.pdbx_seq_one_letter_code
_entity_poly.pdbx_strand_id
1 'polypeptide(L)'
;MVKKITPDPPTVSSDPAQPRRDAARLLDSLALTLSRTVDHTDPLKASLFVIQPGVTAHDALSYVSQLLAVAELNGDEIGLHANPVERTLFWGMLHSVEMARAVVDALLAGSATSPAGDGNG
;
A
#
# COMPACT_ATOMS: atom_id res chain seq x y z
N MET A 1 5.77 -57.99 13.19
CA MET A 1 6.51 -56.93 12.46
C MET A 1 5.55 -55.76 12.26
N VAL A 2 5.75 -54.65 12.97
CA VAL A 2 4.86 -53.47 12.92
C VAL A 2 5.26 -52.61 11.72
N LYS A 3 4.36 -52.40 10.76
CA LYS A 3 4.59 -51.51 9.62
C LYS A 3 4.45 -50.06 10.10
N LYS A 4 5.56 -49.34 10.14
CA LYS A 4 5.63 -47.90 10.43
C LYS A 4 4.92 -47.14 9.31
N ILE A 5 3.71 -46.65 9.59
CA ILE A 5 2.96 -45.77 8.68
C ILE A 5 3.68 -44.43 8.72
N THR A 6 4.29 -44.06 7.61
CA THR A 6 4.94 -42.75 7.46
C THR A 6 3.84 -41.78 7.03
N PRO A 7 3.57 -40.68 7.76
CA PRO A 7 2.59 -39.70 7.33
C PRO A 7 3.16 -38.92 6.14
N ASP A 8 2.36 -38.76 5.09
CA ASP A 8 2.72 -37.92 3.96
C ASP A 8 2.87 -36.45 4.40
N PRO A 9 3.86 -35.72 3.85
CA PRO A 9 4.03 -34.30 4.14
C PRO A 9 2.86 -33.51 3.53
N PRO A 10 2.40 -32.42 4.19
CA PRO A 10 1.33 -31.61 3.64
C PRO A 10 1.76 -31.02 2.31
N THR A 11 0.96 -31.25 1.26
CA THR A 11 1.15 -30.62 -0.04
C THR A 11 0.92 -29.12 0.12
N VAL A 12 2.00 -28.34 0.21
CA VAL A 12 1.93 -26.88 0.17
C VAL A 12 1.63 -26.48 -1.28
N SER A 13 0.38 -26.64 -1.68
CA SER A 13 -0.11 -26.11 -2.94
C SER A 13 -0.08 -24.59 -2.83
N SER A 14 0.97 -23.99 -3.37
CA SER A 14 1.16 -22.54 -3.41
C SER A 14 0.27 -22.03 -4.54
N ASP A 15 -1.02 -21.86 -4.27
CA ASP A 15 -1.95 -21.28 -5.23
C ASP A 15 -1.52 -19.82 -5.50
N PRO A 16 -1.15 -19.44 -6.74
CA PRO A 16 -0.77 -18.07 -7.07
C PRO A 16 -1.90 -17.05 -6.82
N ALA A 17 -3.14 -17.50 -6.60
CA ALA A 17 -4.25 -16.64 -6.19
C ALA A 17 -4.28 -16.31 -4.68
N GLN A 18 -3.52 -17.03 -3.85
CA GLN A 18 -3.54 -16.88 -2.38
C GLN A 18 -3.01 -15.52 -1.90
N PRO A 19 -1.85 -15.01 -2.38
CA PRO A 19 -1.35 -13.70 -1.96
C PRO A 19 -2.31 -12.55 -2.31
N ARG A 20 -3.06 -12.68 -3.42
CA ARG A 20 -4.06 -11.68 -3.84
C ARG A 20 -5.27 -11.64 -2.91
N ARG A 21 -5.78 -12.81 -2.51
CA ARG A 21 -6.88 -12.92 -1.54
C ARG A 21 -6.51 -12.33 -0.19
N ASP A 22 -5.25 -12.51 0.22
CA ASP A 22 -4.76 -12.01 1.51
C ASP A 22 -4.61 -10.48 1.53
N ALA A 23 -4.19 -9.87 0.42
CA ALA A 23 -4.11 -8.41 0.28
C ALA A 23 -5.50 -7.74 0.32
N ALA A 24 -6.48 -8.30 -0.39
CA ALA A 24 -7.87 -7.82 -0.36
C ALA A 24 -8.43 -7.85 1.07
N ARG A 25 -8.25 -8.98 1.76
CA ARG A 25 -8.68 -9.15 3.16
C ARG A 25 -7.98 -8.21 4.14
N LEU A 26 -6.72 -7.85 3.89
CA LEU A 26 -5.98 -6.89 4.73
C LEU A 26 -6.54 -5.47 4.58
N LEU A 27 -6.87 -5.02 3.37
CA LEU A 27 -7.51 -3.72 3.18
C LEU A 27 -8.94 -3.70 3.72
N ASP A 28 -9.68 -4.80 3.60
CA ASP A 28 -10.97 -4.97 4.27
C ASP A 28 -10.85 -4.90 5.80
N SER A 29 -9.73 -5.38 6.38
CA SER A 29 -9.44 -5.24 7.82
C SER A 29 -9.09 -3.82 8.24
N LEU A 30 -8.67 -2.98 7.29
CA LEU A 30 -8.38 -1.54 7.45
C LEU A 30 -9.58 -0.69 7.02
N ALA A 31 -10.81 -1.18 7.28
CA ALA A 31 -12.04 -0.64 6.72
C ALA A 31 -12.21 0.89 6.86
N LEU A 32 -11.72 1.49 7.97
CA LEU A 32 -11.86 2.92 8.24
C LEU A 32 -10.59 3.50 8.87
N THR A 33 -10.29 4.75 8.55
CA THR A 33 -9.34 5.57 9.29
C THR A 33 -9.84 5.84 10.70
N LEU A 34 -8.95 5.73 11.68
CA LEU A 34 -9.23 6.03 13.07
C LEU A 34 -8.92 7.49 13.40
N SER A 35 -9.67 8.04 14.35
CA SER A 35 -9.37 9.33 14.96
C SER A 35 -8.00 9.28 15.66
N ARG A 36 -7.12 10.23 15.31
CA ARG A 36 -5.88 10.47 16.06
C ARG A 36 -6.06 11.72 16.92
N THR A 37 -5.81 11.60 18.22
CA THR A 37 -5.77 12.75 19.12
C THR A 37 -4.55 13.61 18.81
N VAL A 38 -4.74 14.93 18.72
CA VAL A 38 -3.64 15.88 18.55
C VAL A 38 -2.90 16.01 19.87
N ASP A 39 -1.61 15.69 19.88
CA ASP A 39 -0.74 15.98 21.02
C ASP A 39 -0.39 17.47 21.01
N HIS A 40 -0.94 18.22 21.96
CA HIS A 40 -0.71 19.67 22.08
C HIS A 40 0.62 20.02 22.76
N THR A 41 1.34 19.03 23.30
CA THR A 41 2.61 19.27 24.00
C THR A 41 3.79 19.43 23.05
N ASP A 42 3.65 18.96 21.81
CA ASP A 42 4.65 19.11 20.75
C ASP A 42 3.95 19.39 19.40
N PRO A 43 3.68 20.66 19.08
CA PRO A 43 2.99 21.06 17.85
C PRO A 43 3.70 20.65 16.56
N LEU A 44 4.99 20.30 16.62
CA LEU A 44 5.79 19.86 15.48
C LEU A 44 5.71 18.34 15.25
N LYS A 45 5.27 17.57 16.25
CA LYS A 45 4.99 16.13 16.10
C LYS A 45 3.61 15.84 15.54
N ALA A 46 2.65 16.74 15.75
CA ALA A 46 1.32 16.59 15.19
C ALA A 46 1.39 16.78 13.66
N SER A 47 0.90 15.80 12.91
CA SER A 47 0.75 15.95 11.46
C SER A 47 -0.21 17.10 11.17
N LEU A 48 0.23 18.11 10.41
CA LEU A 48 -0.62 19.23 9.98
C LEU A 48 -1.78 18.76 9.09
N PHE A 49 -1.60 17.62 8.42
CA PHE A 49 -2.62 16.99 7.59
C PHE A 49 -3.01 15.65 8.21
N VAL A 50 -4.31 15.46 8.44
CA VAL A 50 -4.88 14.21 8.95
C VAL A 50 -5.95 13.73 7.98
N ILE A 51 -5.99 12.42 7.74
CA ILE A 51 -7.12 11.81 7.05
C ILE A 51 -8.29 11.80 8.04
N GLN A 52 -9.43 12.34 7.63
CA GLN A 52 -10.62 12.40 8.47
C GLN A 52 -11.06 10.99 8.88
N PRO A 53 -11.56 10.78 10.11
CA PRO A 53 -12.10 9.50 10.54
C PRO A 53 -13.24 9.04 9.64
N GLY A 54 -13.31 7.74 9.39
CA GLY A 54 -14.37 7.16 8.56
C GLY A 54 -14.12 7.21 7.04
N VAL A 55 -12.99 7.78 6.60
CA VAL A 55 -12.50 7.60 5.23
C VAL A 55 -11.98 6.17 5.11
N THR A 56 -12.30 5.48 4.02
CA THR A 56 -11.82 4.11 3.82
C THR A 56 -10.33 4.10 3.49
N ALA A 57 -9.62 3.01 3.81
CA ALA A 57 -8.24 2.85 3.37
C ALA A 57 -8.12 2.92 1.83
N HIS A 58 -9.11 2.41 1.09
CA HIS A 58 -9.15 2.47 -0.36
C HIS A 58 -9.19 3.92 -0.88
N ASP A 59 -10.08 4.75 -0.36
CA ASP A 59 -10.19 6.15 -0.78
C ASP A 59 -8.94 6.95 -0.41
N ALA A 60 -8.43 6.74 0.80
CA ALA A 60 -7.20 7.36 1.26
C ALA A 60 -6.01 7.00 0.38
N LEU A 61 -5.80 5.71 0.08
CA LEU A 61 -4.72 5.24 -0.78
C LEU A 61 -4.89 5.73 -2.23
N SER A 62 -6.12 5.82 -2.73
CA SER A 62 -6.40 6.38 -4.05
C SER A 62 -6.00 7.86 -4.16
N TYR A 63 -6.25 8.64 -3.11
CA TYR A 63 -5.76 10.03 -3.03
C TYR A 63 -4.23 10.09 -2.93
N VAL A 64 -3.61 9.25 -2.09
CA VAL A 64 -2.15 9.20 -1.96
C VAL A 64 -1.48 8.84 -3.28
N SER A 65 -2.00 7.85 -4.03
CA SER A 65 -1.49 7.50 -5.35
C SER A 65 -1.47 8.74 -6.26
N GLN A 66 -2.57 9.48 -6.37
CA GLN A 66 -2.65 10.68 -7.21
C GLN A 66 -1.64 11.75 -6.79
N LEU A 67 -1.46 11.99 -5.48
CA LEU A 67 -0.48 12.95 -4.98
C LEU A 67 0.96 12.53 -5.30
N LEU A 68 1.28 11.24 -5.20
CA LEU A 68 2.58 10.70 -5.59
C LEU A 68 2.81 10.82 -7.11
N ALA A 69 1.79 10.60 -7.93
CA ALA A 69 1.87 10.83 -9.39
C ALA A 69 2.23 12.29 -9.73
N VAL A 70 1.61 13.24 -9.03
CA VAL A 70 1.92 14.66 -9.20
C VAL A 70 3.34 14.98 -8.72
N ALA A 71 3.78 14.37 -7.62
CA ALA A 71 5.14 14.52 -7.12
C ALA A 71 6.18 13.97 -8.11
N GLU A 72 5.89 12.84 -8.76
CA GLU A 72 6.73 12.26 -9.81
C GLU A 72 6.85 13.20 -11.01
N LEU A 73 5.72 13.66 -11.55
CA LEU A 73 5.68 14.57 -12.69
C LEU A 73 6.43 15.88 -12.41
N ASN A 74 6.18 16.49 -11.24
CA ASN A 74 6.91 17.68 -10.82
C ASN A 74 8.39 17.38 -10.62
N GLY A 75 8.69 16.16 -10.16
CA GLY A 75 10.04 15.76 -9.86
C GLY A 75 10.89 15.61 -11.11
N ASP A 76 10.37 14.96 -12.15
CA ASP A 76 11.02 14.84 -13.45
C ASP A 76 11.41 16.21 -14.01
N GLU A 77 10.51 17.18 -13.94
CA GLU A 77 10.76 18.55 -14.42
C GLU A 77 11.86 19.27 -13.62
N ILE A 78 11.85 19.13 -12.29
CA ILE A 78 12.86 19.72 -11.41
C ILE A 78 14.24 19.06 -11.66
N GLY A 79 14.27 17.74 -11.83
CA GLY A 79 15.50 16.97 -12.02
C GLY A 79 16.31 17.38 -13.25
N LEU A 80 15.65 17.87 -14.30
CA LEU A 80 16.28 18.40 -15.52
C LEU A 80 17.14 19.65 -15.24
N HIS A 81 16.76 20.46 -14.25
CA HIS A 81 17.36 21.75 -13.95
C HIS A 81 18.36 21.72 -12.79
N ALA A 82 18.42 20.62 -12.02
CA ALA A 82 19.34 20.46 -10.89
C ALA A 82 20.80 20.35 -11.35
N ASN A 83 21.74 20.86 -10.54
CA ASN A 83 23.17 20.64 -10.80
C ASN A 83 23.55 19.16 -10.59
N PRO A 84 24.71 18.67 -11.09
CA PRO A 84 25.02 17.24 -11.07
C PRO A 84 25.00 16.56 -9.68
N VAL A 85 25.40 17.26 -8.62
CA VAL A 85 25.42 16.71 -7.25
C VAL A 85 24.01 16.65 -6.69
N GLU A 86 23.27 17.77 -6.77
CA GLU A 86 21.87 17.85 -6.35
C GLU A 86 21.00 16.87 -7.12
N ARG A 87 21.25 16.71 -8.42
CA ARG A 87 20.53 15.78 -9.30
C ARG A 87 20.63 14.35 -8.80
N THR A 88 21.80 13.92 -8.33
CA THR A 88 21.98 12.54 -7.82
C THR A 88 21.16 12.33 -6.54
N LEU A 89 21.20 13.28 -5.60
CA LEU A 89 20.41 13.23 -4.38
C LEU A 89 18.90 13.28 -4.67
N PHE A 90 18.53 14.14 -5.61
CA PHE A 90 17.17 14.36 -6.05
C PHE A 90 16.58 13.12 -6.72
N TRP A 91 17.30 12.46 -7.62
CA TRP A 91 16.85 11.20 -8.21
C TRP A 91 16.68 10.12 -7.14
N GLY A 92 17.59 10.00 -6.17
CA GLY A 92 17.44 9.05 -5.07
C GLY A 92 16.15 9.27 -4.26
N MET A 93 15.80 10.55 -4.02
CA MET A 93 14.52 10.90 -3.41
C MET A 93 13.34 10.56 -4.33
N LEU A 94 13.40 10.91 -5.62
CA LEU A 94 12.34 10.67 -6.59
C LEU A 94 12.04 9.18 -6.76
N HIS A 95 13.07 8.33 -6.78
CA HIS A 95 12.88 6.87 -6.82
C HIS A 95 12.17 6.36 -5.55
N SER A 96 12.35 7.00 -4.40
CA SER A 96 11.61 6.64 -3.18
C SER A 96 10.12 6.96 -3.31
N VAL A 97 9.77 8.03 -4.05
CA VAL A 97 8.38 8.41 -4.37
C VAL A 97 7.77 7.40 -5.34
N GLU A 98 8.47 7.08 -6.43
CA GLU A 98 8.04 6.08 -7.43
C GLU A 98 7.78 4.72 -6.79
N MET A 99 8.70 4.28 -5.91
CA MET A 99 8.55 3.03 -5.16
C MET A 99 7.32 3.08 -4.23
N ALA A 100 7.09 4.20 -3.55
CA ALA A 100 5.90 4.36 -2.72
C ALA A 100 4.61 4.29 -3.56
N ARG A 101 4.58 4.93 -4.73
CA ARG A 101 3.43 4.88 -5.65
C ARG A 101 3.18 3.47 -6.14
N ALA A 102 4.22 2.75 -6.57
CA ALA A 102 4.11 1.38 -7.04
C ALA A 102 3.52 0.45 -5.97
N VAL A 103 3.92 0.61 -4.71
CA VAL A 103 3.35 -0.14 -3.58
C VAL A 103 1.86 0.21 -3.38
N VAL A 104 1.51 1.49 -3.38
CA VAL A 104 0.12 1.94 -3.22
C VAL A 104 -0.76 1.41 -4.35
N ASP A 105 -0.31 1.52 -5.61
CA ASP A 105 -1.04 1.04 -6.78
C ASP A 105 -1.23 -0.49 -6.73
N ALA A 106 -0.22 -1.24 -6.28
CA ALA A 106 -0.32 -2.68 -6.09
C ALA A 106 -1.35 -3.06 -5.00
N LEU A 107 -1.40 -2.31 -3.89
CA LEU A 107 -2.40 -2.50 -2.83
C LEU A 107 -3.82 -2.23 -3.34
N LEU A 108 -4.02 -1.12 -4.07
CA LEU A 108 -5.31 -0.78 -4.67
C LEU A 108 -5.77 -1.84 -5.69
N ALA A 109 -4.87 -2.29 -6.58
CA ALA A 109 -5.17 -3.35 -7.54
C ALA A 109 -5.54 -4.67 -6.86
N GLY A 110 -4.90 -5.00 -5.73
CA GLY A 110 -5.24 -6.17 -4.91
C GLY A 110 -6.64 -6.08 -4.28
N SER A 111 -7.14 -4.89 -3.96
CA SER A 111 -8.48 -4.70 -3.37
C SER A 111 -9.63 -4.88 -4.36
N ALA A 112 -9.45 -4.48 -5.62
CA ALA A 112 -10.52 -4.49 -6.63
C ALA A 112 -10.91 -5.89 -7.13
N THR A 113 -10.14 -6.93 -6.80
CA THR A 113 -10.30 -8.30 -7.33
C THR A 113 -11.01 -9.27 -6.37
N SER A 114 -11.59 -8.79 -5.26
CA SER A 114 -12.43 -9.65 -4.42
C SER A 114 -13.67 -10.07 -5.23
N PRO A 115 -13.82 -11.35 -5.63
CA PRO A 115 -14.97 -11.76 -6.41
C PRO A 115 -16.20 -11.53 -5.55
N ALA A 116 -17.11 -10.69 -6.05
CA ALA A 116 -18.47 -10.62 -5.55
C ALA A 116 -18.95 -12.06 -5.39
N GLY A 117 -19.32 -12.43 -4.17
CA GLY A 117 -20.00 -13.70 -3.95
C GLY A 117 -21.24 -13.71 -4.83
N ASP A 118 -21.20 -14.54 -5.86
CA ASP A 118 -22.38 -14.91 -6.62
C ASP A 118 -23.35 -15.55 -5.63
N GLY A 119 -24.31 -14.73 -5.19
CA GLY A 119 -25.47 -15.17 -4.48
C GLY A 119 -26.46 -15.85 -5.43
N ASN A 120 -27.09 -16.88 -4.89
CA ASN A 120 -28.44 -17.39 -5.18
C ASN A 120 -28.55 -18.61 -6.11
N GLY A 121 -28.93 -19.75 -5.50
CA GLY A 121 -29.34 -21.00 -6.13
C GLY A 121 -29.27 -22.18 -5.17
#